data_AF-A0AA97D0J4-F1
#
_entry.id   AF-A0AA97D0J4-F1
#
_cell.length_a   1.000
_cell.length_b   1.000
_cell.length_c   1.000
_cell.angle_alpha   90.00
_cell.angle_beta   90.00
_cell.angle_gamma   90.00
#
_symmetry.space_group_name_H-M   'P 1'
#
loop_
_entity.id
_entity.type
_entity.pdbx_description
1 polymer ?
#
loop_
_entity_poly.entity_id
_entity_poly.type
_entity_poly.pdbx_seq_one_letter_code
_entity_poly.pdbx_strand_id
1 'polypeptide(L)'
;MRVYKKNDIDFVDSKSGGLSLFNYRNPKFGTLWWKLPAKSKMPQGLYVSLDDGGSLGKNHFTIRSLYDMPATQYLEKLNQLDSMAIPCFIGVPNKDVG
;
A
#
# COMPACT_ATOMS: atom_id res chain seq x y z
N MET A 1 8.83 -4.75 -5.91
CA MET A 1 8.23 -4.16 -7.12
C MET A 1 9.33 -3.97 -8.13
N ARG A 2 9.21 -4.62 -9.29
CA ARG A 2 10.12 -4.46 -10.43
C ARG A 2 9.61 -3.33 -11.32
N VAL A 3 10.55 -2.52 -11.78
CA VAL A 3 10.34 -1.53 -12.82
C VAL A 3 11.15 -1.94 -14.04
N TYR A 4 10.62 -1.75 -15.24
CA TYR A 4 11.32 -1.99 -16.50
C TYR A 4 11.08 -0.86 -17.48
N LYS A 5 12.01 -0.67 -18.41
CA LYS A 5 11.96 0.41 -19.39
C LYS A 5 11.28 -0.07 -20.68
N LYS A 6 10.32 0.71 -21.21
CA LYS A 6 9.63 0.46 -22.49
C LYS A 6 9.43 1.79 -23.21
N ASN A 7 10.02 1.95 -24.39
CA ASN A 7 9.95 3.19 -25.19
C ASN A 7 10.32 4.44 -24.37
N ASP A 8 11.45 4.38 -23.66
CA ASP A 8 11.95 5.43 -22.76
C ASP A 8 11.08 5.81 -21.56
N ILE A 9 10.04 5.03 -21.27
CA ILE A 9 9.18 5.20 -20.11
C ILE A 9 9.40 4.04 -19.14
N ASP A 10 9.47 4.36 -17.84
CA ASP A 10 9.50 3.37 -16.77
C ASP A 10 8.11 2.79 -16.52
N PHE A 11 8.00 1.47 -16.56
CA PHE A 11 6.76 0.72 -16.31
C PHE A 11 6.91 -0.13 -15.05
N VAL A 12 5.84 -0.17 -14.25
CA VAL A 12 5.69 -1.08 -13.12
C VAL A 12 5.15 -2.41 -13.64
N ASP A 13 5.89 -3.50 -13.41
CA ASP A 13 5.48 -4.86 -13.76
C ASP A 13 4.41 -5.35 -12.76
N SER A 14 3.20 -5.60 -13.25
CA SER A 14 2.05 -6.04 -12.46
C SER A 14 2.24 -7.36 -11.72
N LYS A 15 3.21 -8.19 -12.15
CA LYS A 15 3.51 -9.49 -11.55
C LYS A 15 4.60 -9.42 -10.48
N SER A 16 5.20 -8.25 -10.25
CA SER A 16 6.49 -8.13 -9.56
C SER A 16 6.44 -7.60 -8.12
N GLY A 17 5.29 -7.72 -7.45
CA GLY A 17 5.06 -7.26 -6.08
C GLY A 17 4.28 -5.95 -6.02
N GLY A 18 4.35 -5.24 -4.90
CA GLY A 18 3.60 -4.00 -4.70
C GLY A 18 3.80 -3.42 -3.29
N LEU A 19 2.88 -2.56 -2.87
CA LEU A 19 2.91 -1.91 -1.56
C LEU A 19 2.31 -2.81 -0.48
N SER A 20 3.07 -3.07 0.58
CA SER A 20 2.62 -3.94 1.68
C SER A 20 1.54 -3.29 2.55
N LEU A 21 0.54 -4.09 2.90
CA LEU A 21 -0.55 -3.79 3.81
C LEU A 21 -0.68 -4.91 4.85
N PHE A 22 -1.26 -4.58 6.00
CA PHE A 22 -1.46 -5.51 7.10
C PHE A 22 -2.82 -5.26 7.74
N ASN A 23 -3.52 -6.33 8.14
CA ASN A 23 -4.74 -6.20 8.96
C ASN A 23 -4.45 -6.07 10.46
N TYR A 24 -3.17 -5.96 10.82
CA TYR A 24 -2.69 -5.82 12.19
C TYR A 24 -1.55 -4.81 12.22
N ARG A 25 -1.30 -4.27 13.41
CA ARG A 25 -0.19 -3.35 13.67
C ARG A 25 0.96 -4.13 14.28
N ASN A 26 2.16 -3.97 13.73
CA ASN A 26 3.38 -4.60 14.26
C ASN A 26 4.33 -3.52 14.79
N PRO A 27 4.47 -3.35 16.12
CA PRO A 27 5.35 -2.34 16.70
C PRO A 27 6.81 -2.42 16.23
N LYS A 28 7.25 -3.58 15.73
CA LYS A 28 8.60 -3.77 15.16
C LYS A 28 8.84 -2.95 13.89
N PHE A 29 7.79 -2.48 13.21
CA PHE A 29 7.89 -1.61 12.03
C PHE A 29 7.69 -0.12 12.36
N GLY A 30 7.67 0.22 13.65
CA GLY A 30 7.47 1.60 14.12
C GLY A 30 6.10 1.81 14.77
N THR A 31 5.98 2.98 15.41
CA THR A 31 4.81 3.38 16.20
C THR A 31 3.79 4.15 15.37
N LEU A 32 4.20 4.87 14.33
CA LEU A 32 3.31 5.51 13.36
C LEU A 32 2.97 4.54 12.24
N TRP A 33 1.67 4.32 12.05
CA TRP A 33 1.12 3.57 10.93
C TRP A 33 0.18 4.44 10.13
N TRP A 34 0.12 4.21 8.82
CA TRP A 34 -0.91 4.77 7.97
C TRP A 34 -2.00 3.74 7.79
N LYS A 35 -3.23 4.11 8.17
CA LYS A 35 -4.40 3.25 8.07
C LYS A 35 -5.24 3.70 6.89
N LEU A 36 -5.51 2.76 5.97
CA LEU A 36 -6.61 2.90 5.03
C LEU A 36 -7.93 2.53 5.74
N PRO A 37 -8.90 3.44 5.86
CA PRO A 37 -10.20 3.12 6.45
C PRO A 37 -10.92 1.99 5.72
N ALA A 38 -11.75 1.24 6.44
CA ALA A 38 -12.62 0.25 5.82
C ALA A 38 -13.51 0.94 4.77
N LYS A 39 -13.77 0.26 3.65
CA LYS A 39 -14.54 0.76 2.50
C LYS A 39 -13.89 1.92 1.71
N SER A 40 -12.61 2.22 1.95
CA SER A 40 -11.84 3.10 1.05
C SER A 40 -11.90 2.55 -0.38
N LYS A 41 -12.16 3.43 -1.35
CA LYS A 41 -12.27 3.02 -2.75
C LYS A 41 -10.88 2.78 -3.31
N MET A 42 -10.63 1.59 -3.84
CA MET A 42 -9.38 1.32 -4.54
C MET A 42 -9.36 2.07 -5.89
N PRO A 43 -8.31 2.86 -6.19
CA PRO A 43 -8.16 3.50 -7.49
C PRO A 43 -8.19 2.47 -8.63
N GLN A 44 -8.84 2.84 -9.74
CA GLN A 44 -8.92 1.96 -10.90
C GLN A 44 -7.52 1.58 -11.39
N GLY A 45 -7.30 0.29 -11.66
CA GLY A 45 -6.01 -0.23 -12.08
C GLY A 45 -5.10 -0.64 -10.91
N LEU A 46 -5.51 -0.44 -9.66
CA LEU A 46 -4.90 -1.09 -8.49
C LEU A 46 -5.85 -2.14 -7.91
N TYR A 47 -5.28 -3.13 -7.22
CA TYR A 47 -6.05 -4.13 -6.45
C TYR A 47 -5.26 -4.58 -5.21
N VAL A 48 -5.95 -5.19 -4.24
CA VAL A 48 -5.32 -5.82 -3.08
C VAL A 48 -5.30 -7.34 -3.27
N SER A 49 -4.14 -7.96 -3.14
CA SER A 49 -4.01 -9.41 -2.97
C SER A 49 -3.82 -9.76 -1.49
N LEU A 50 -4.35 -10.90 -1.07
CA LEU A 50 -3.92 -11.59 0.14
C LEU A 50 -2.69 -12.41 -0.23
N ASP A 51 -1.60 -12.22 0.51
CA ASP A 51 -0.37 -12.99 0.28
C ASP A 51 -0.35 -14.22 1.21
N ASP A 52 0.27 -15.31 0.74
CA ASP A 52 0.41 -16.55 1.51
C ASP A 52 1.35 -16.36 2.72
N GLY A 53 1.01 -16.94 3.87
CA GLY A 53 1.88 -16.94 5.05
C GLY A 53 1.42 -16.10 6.25
N GLY A 54 0.12 -15.81 6.37
CA GLY A 54 -0.45 -15.25 7.59
C GLY A 54 -0.41 -16.25 8.77
N SER A 55 -0.32 -15.75 9.99
CA SER A 55 -0.43 -16.57 11.22
C SER A 55 -1.47 -15.99 12.16
N LEU A 56 -2.34 -16.84 12.72
CA LEU A 56 -3.31 -16.46 13.75
C LEU A 56 -4.19 -15.24 13.38
N GLY A 57 -4.66 -15.19 12.13
CA GLY A 57 -5.49 -14.09 11.62
C GLY A 57 -4.74 -12.79 11.31
N LYS A 58 -3.42 -12.77 11.48
CA LYS A 58 -2.53 -11.67 11.06
C LYS A 58 -2.06 -11.94 9.64
N ASN A 59 -2.63 -11.19 8.71
CA ASN A 59 -2.44 -11.38 7.29
C ASN A 59 -1.66 -10.21 6.69
N HIS A 60 -0.78 -10.56 5.75
CA HIS A 60 -0.10 -9.62 4.88
C HIS A 60 -0.88 -9.53 3.56
N PHE A 61 -1.01 -8.31 3.07
CA PHE A 61 -1.68 -8.00 1.82
C PHE A 61 -0.75 -7.14 0.98
N THR A 62 -0.95 -7.14 -0.32
CA THR A 62 -0.18 -6.29 -1.22
C THR A 62 -1.08 -5.52 -2.16
N ILE A 63 -0.92 -4.19 -2.23
CA ILE A 63 -1.51 -3.34 -3.27
C ILE A 63 -0.66 -3.47 -4.53
N ARG A 64 -1.26 -3.98 -5.59
CA ARG A 64 -0.59 -4.29 -6.86
C ARG A 64 -1.22 -3.49 -8.00
N SER A 65 -0.46 -3.25 -9.06
CA SER A 65 -1.02 -2.82 -10.32
C SER A 65 -1.73 -3.98 -11.00
N LEU A 66 -2.93 -3.74 -11.54
CA LEU A 66 -3.73 -4.75 -12.23
C LEU A 66 -3.15 -5.17 -13.58
N TYR A 67 -2.39 -4.26 -14.20
CA TYR A 67 -1.70 -4.42 -15.46
C TYR A 67 -0.43 -3.57 -15.43
N ASP A 68 0.50 -3.87 -16.33
CA ASP A 68 1.72 -3.07 -16.47
C ASP A 68 1.37 -1.64 -16.85
N MET A 69 1.83 -0.68 -16.06
CA MET A 69 1.49 0.73 -16.26
C MET A 69 2.71 1.63 -16.05
N PRO A 70 2.73 2.83 -16.65
CA PRO A 70 3.78 3.82 -16.38
C PRO A 70 3.93 4.07 -14.88
N ALA A 71 5.17 4.19 -14.41
CA ALA A 71 5.46 4.45 -13.01
C ALA A 71 4.81 5.74 -12.50
N THR A 72 4.70 6.77 -13.34
CA THR A 72 3.99 8.02 -13.04
C THR A 72 2.51 7.77 -12.75
N GLN A 73 1.83 7.01 -13.60
CA GLN A 73 0.43 6.63 -13.41
C GLN A 73 0.23 5.75 -12.16
N TYR A 74 1.19 4.86 -11.86
CA TYR A 74 1.15 4.06 -10.63
C TYR A 74 1.25 4.97 -9.38
N LEU A 75 2.18 5.92 -9.39
CA LEU A 75 2.36 6.89 -8.30
C LEU A 75 1.12 7.79 -8.11
N GLU A 76 0.50 8.28 -9.18
CA GLU A 76 -0.73 9.06 -9.10
C GLU A 76 -1.86 8.27 -8.40
N LYS A 77 -1.97 6.98 -8.67
CA LYS A 77 -2.95 6.11 -8.01
C LYS A 77 -2.59 5.87 -6.54
N LEU A 78 -1.31 5.73 -6.19
CA LEU A 78 -0.89 5.65 -4.80
C LEU A 78 -1.16 6.96 -4.04
N ASN A 79 -0.99 8.12 -4.67
CA ASN A 79 -1.32 9.41 -4.07
C ASN A 79 -2.83 9.55 -3.79
N GLN A 80 -3.69 8.96 -4.62
CA GLN A 80 -5.12 8.89 -4.32
C GLN A 80 -5.38 8.08 -3.04
N LEU A 81 -4.69 6.95 -2.85
CA LEU A 81 -4.78 6.17 -1.62
C LEU A 81 -4.27 6.95 -0.41
N ASP A 82 -3.14 7.65 -0.57
CA ASP A 82 -2.54 8.48 0.48
C ASP A 82 -3.52 9.56 0.96
N SER A 83 -4.26 10.21 0.05
CA SER A 83 -5.27 11.21 0.42
C SER A 83 -6.42 10.68 1.28
N MET A 84 -6.60 9.35 1.33
CA MET A 84 -7.59 8.67 2.17
C MET A 84 -6.97 8.04 3.43
N ALA A 85 -5.65 7.96 3.50
CA ALA A 85 -4.95 7.35 4.61
C ALA A 85 -4.97 8.28 5.83
N ILE A 86 -5.14 7.70 7.02
CA ILE A 86 -5.10 8.44 8.28
C ILE A 86 -3.96 7.93 9.15
N PRO A 87 -3.27 8.81 9.90
CA PRO A 87 -2.27 8.38 10.87
C PRO A 87 -2.94 7.57 11.98
N CYS A 88 -2.27 6.50 12.40
CA CYS A 88 -2.70 5.59 13.44
C CYS A 88 -1.49 5.18 14.27
N PHE A 89 -1.41 5.66 15.50
CA PHE A 89 -0.29 5.36 16.39
C PHE A 89 -0.54 4.08 17.19
N ILE A 90 0.51 3.32 17.46
CA ILE A 90 0.50 2.23 18.43
C ILE A 90 0.87 2.82 19.80
N GLY A 91 -0.11 2.97 20.70
CA GLY A 91 0.06 3.57 22.03
C GLY A 91 -0.82 4.81 22.22
N VAL A 92 -0.66 5.53 23.34
CA VAL A 92 -1.35 6.83 23.55
C VAL A 92 -0.76 7.82 22.53
N PRO A 93 -1.56 8.38 21.61
CA PRO A 93 -1.09 9.37 20.66
C PRO A 93 -0.51 10.57 21.41
N ASN A 94 0.64 11.07 20.95
CA ASN A 94 1.18 12.31 21.49
C ASN A 94 0.19 13.45 21.19
N LYS A 95 -0.13 14.24 22.21
CA LYS A 95 -1.16 15.31 22.16
C LYS A 95 -0.71 16.49 21.27
N ASP A 96 0.59 16.52 20.96
CA ASP A 96 1.31 17.65 20.39
C ASP A 96 1.78 17.41 18.94
N VAL A 97 1.26 16.39 18.25
CA VAL A 97 1.48 16.23 16.80
C VAL A 97 0.30 16.81 16.02
N GLY A 98 0.34 18.14 15.90
CA GLY A 98 -0.11 18.93 14.75
C GLY A 98 1.10 19.64 14.15
#